data_AF-A0A2U2J0T3-F1
#
_entry.id   AF-A0A2U2J0T3-F1
#
_cell.length_a   1.000
_cell.length_b   1.000
_cell.length_c   1.000
_cell.angle_alpha   90.00
_cell.angle_beta   90.00
_cell.angle_gamma   90.00
#
_symmetry.space_group_name_H-M   'P 1'
#
loop_
_entity.id
_entity.type
_entity.pdbx_description
1 polymer ?
#
loop_
_entity_poly.entity_id
_entity_poly.type
_entity_poly.pdbx_seq_one_letter_code
_entity_poly.pdbx_strand_id
1 'polypeptide(L)'
;MWLVSPAEWEKHDRYGRFARMRDETRRELEIINTVEPRFGSARLARNWYESEPLAGFAGATAMQLVRAGRADEVLGYIEAVDAGVHA
;
A
#
# COMPACT_ATOMS: atom_id res chain seq x y z
N MET A 1 -18.46 -32.52 14.70
CA MET A 1 -16.99 -32.32 14.76
C MET A 1 -16.48 -32.48 13.33
N TRP A 2 -16.37 -31.38 12.58
CA TRP A 2 -16.04 -31.45 11.15
C TRP A 2 -14.51 -31.44 10.96
N LEU A 3 -13.98 -32.54 10.43
CA LEU A 3 -12.60 -32.69 9.96
C LEU A 3 -12.55 -32.20 8.50
N VAL A 4 -12.05 -30.98 8.28
CA VAL A 4 -11.75 -30.45 6.94
C VAL A 4 -10.38 -30.98 6.48
N SER A 5 -10.32 -31.48 5.24
CA SER A 5 -9.13 -32.16 4.70
C SER A 5 -8.03 -31.17 4.28
N PRO A 6 -6.74 -31.58 4.23
CA PRO A 6 -5.59 -30.72 3.88
C PRO A 6 -5.78 -29.85 2.61
N ALA A 7 -6.49 -30.35 1.60
CA ALA A 7 -6.76 -29.65 0.34
C ALA A 7 -7.77 -28.48 0.47
N GLU A 8 -8.56 -28.42 1.54
CA GLU A 8 -9.51 -27.32 1.81
C GLU A 8 -8.80 -26.12 2.45
N TRP A 9 -7.78 -26.36 3.27
CA TRP A 9 -6.93 -25.31 3.86
C TRP A 9 -6.13 -24.55 2.79
N GLU A 10 -5.60 -25.26 1.79
CA GLU A 10 -4.86 -24.64 0.69
C GLU A 10 -5.75 -23.69 -0.15
N LYS A 11 -7.02 -24.06 -0.36
CA LYS A 11 -7.99 -23.19 -1.05
C LYS A 11 -8.27 -21.93 -0.23
N HIS A 12 -8.46 -22.07 1.08
CA HIS A 12 -8.72 -20.94 1.97
C HIS A 12 -7.54 -19.94 2.02
N ASP A 13 -6.31 -20.43 2.13
CA ASP A 13 -5.09 -19.60 2.07
C ASP A 13 -4.93 -18.90 0.71
N ARG A 14 -5.25 -19.60 -0.38
CA ARG A 14 -5.22 -19.05 -1.73
C ARG A 14 -6.21 -17.90 -1.89
N TYR A 15 -7.44 -18.04 -1.38
CA TYR A 15 -8.43 -16.97 -1.38
C TYR A 15 -7.96 -15.77 -0.55
N GLY A 16 -7.37 -16.01 0.62
CA GLY A 16 -6.79 -14.94 1.44
C GLY A 16 -5.69 -14.18 0.71
N ARG A 17 -4.79 -14.88 0.02
CA ARG A 17 -3.72 -14.27 -0.78
C ARG A 17 -4.26 -13.42 -1.93
N PHE A 18 -5.25 -13.92 -2.67
CA PHE A 18 -5.86 -13.15 -3.76
C PHE A 18 -6.61 -11.93 -3.26
N ALA A 19 -7.34 -12.04 -2.15
CA ALA A 19 -8.03 -10.90 -1.55
C ALA A 19 -7.02 -9.82 -1.13
N ARG A 20 -5.93 -10.21 -0.45
CA ARG A 20 -4.83 -9.31 -0.09
C ARG A 20 -4.21 -8.65 -1.31
N MET A 21 -3.85 -9.42 -2.33
CA MET A 21 -3.21 -8.89 -3.54
C MET A 21 -4.12 -7.88 -4.25
N ARG A 22 -5.43 -8.15 -4.30
CA ARG A 22 -6.42 -7.21 -4.85
C ARG A 22 -6.52 -5.93 -4.02
N ASP A 23 -6.47 -6.05 -2.70
CA ASP A 23 -6.48 -4.88 -1.81
C ASP A 23 -5.20 -4.05 -1.97
N GLU A 24 -4.03 -4.69 -1.99
CA GLU A 24 -2.74 -4.04 -2.23
C GLU A 24 -2.74 -3.27 -3.56
N THR A 25 -3.18 -3.89 -4.66
CA THR A 25 -3.29 -3.20 -5.97
C THR A 25 -4.26 -2.02 -5.91
N ARG A 26 -5.41 -2.17 -5.25
CA ARG A 26 -6.37 -1.07 -5.08
C ARG A 26 -5.76 0.09 -4.30
N ARG A 27 -5.05 -0.21 -3.20
CA ARG A 27 -4.40 0.77 -2.33
C ARG A 27 -3.24 1.47 -3.03
N GLU A 28 -2.45 0.75 -3.82
CA GLU A 28 -1.41 1.36 -4.66
C GLU A 28 -1.99 2.40 -5.61
N LEU A 29 -3.06 2.05 -6.34
CA LEU A 29 -3.72 2.98 -7.27
C LEU A 29 -4.31 4.19 -6.56
N GLU A 30 -4.92 3.99 -5.40
CA GLU A 30 -5.45 5.08 -4.56
C GLU A 30 -4.35 6.08 -4.18
N ILE A 31 -3.20 5.57 -3.72
CA ILE A 31 -2.06 6.42 -3.33
C ILE A 31 -1.47 7.15 -4.54
N ILE A 32 -1.21 6.45 -5.65
CA ILE A 32 -0.65 7.06 -6.86
C ILE A 32 -1.57 8.17 -7.38
N ASN A 33 -2.88 7.91 -7.48
CA ASN A 33 -3.84 8.92 -7.95
C ASN A 33 -3.93 10.12 -7.00
N THR A 34 -3.77 9.89 -5.69
CA THR A 34 -3.79 10.97 -4.69
C THR A 34 -2.59 11.90 -4.85
N VAL A 35 -1.39 11.37 -5.08
CA VAL A 35 -0.18 12.20 -5.20
C VAL A 35 0.13 12.64 -6.63
N GLU A 36 -0.48 12.03 -7.65
CA GLU A 36 -0.26 12.39 -9.06
C GLU A 36 -0.32 13.90 -9.33
N PRO A 37 -1.30 14.68 -8.82
CA PRO A 37 -1.34 16.12 -9.03
C PRO A 37 -0.11 16.87 -8.53
N ARG A 38 0.60 16.36 -7.51
CA ARG A 38 1.83 16.95 -6.97
C ARG A 38 3.02 16.76 -7.91
N PHE A 39 3.02 15.68 -8.68
CA PHE A 39 4.08 15.31 -9.61
C PHE A 39 3.78 15.68 -11.07
N GLY A 40 2.52 15.93 -11.40
CA GLY A 40 2.06 16.22 -12.77
C GLY A 40 2.14 15.02 -13.73
N SER A 41 2.35 13.81 -13.20
CA SER A 41 2.42 12.58 -14.00
C SER A 41 2.31 11.33 -13.11
N ALA A 42 1.39 10.41 -13.46
CA ALA A 42 1.31 9.08 -12.84
C ALA A 42 2.65 8.33 -12.81
N ARG A 43 3.52 8.51 -13.83
CA ARG A 43 4.84 7.86 -13.86
C ARG A 43 5.77 8.41 -12.78
N LEU A 44 5.78 9.73 -12.57
CA LEU A 44 6.60 10.37 -11.55
C LEU A 44 6.07 10.07 -10.14
N ALA A 45 4.74 10.06 -9.97
CA ALA A 45 4.10 9.60 -8.73
C ALA A 45 4.46 8.14 -8.40
N ARG A 46 4.48 7.26 -9.40
CA ARG A 46 4.89 5.87 -9.23
C ARG A 46 6.35 5.74 -8.85
N ASN A 47 7.25 6.54 -9.44
CA ASN A 47 8.66 6.55 -9.05
C ASN A 47 8.80 6.92 -7.55
N TRP A 48 8.14 7.98 -7.10
CA TRP A 48 8.13 8.36 -5.68
C TRP A 48 7.62 7.21 -4.79
N TYR A 49 6.50 6.60 -5.17
CA TYR A 49 5.88 5.49 -4.43
C TYR A 49 6.84 4.30 -4.24
N GLU A 50 7.65 4.00 -5.25
CA GLU A 50 8.57 2.85 -5.24
C GLU A 50 9.92 3.16 -4.59
N SER A 51 10.47 4.37 -4.78
CA SER A 51 11.87 4.66 -4.48
C SER A 51 12.09 5.63 -3.32
N GLU A 52 11.11 6.46 -2.96
CA GLU A 52 11.34 7.51 -1.96
C GLU A 52 11.00 7.05 -0.55
N PRO A 53 11.95 7.09 0.40
CA PRO A 53 11.70 6.74 1.79
C PRO A 53 10.83 7.81 2.47
N LEU A 54 9.83 7.38 3.25
CA LEU A 54 8.96 8.29 3.98
C LEU A 54 9.60 8.66 5.34
N ALA A 55 9.61 9.97 5.64
CA ALA A 55 10.07 10.45 6.93
C ALA A 55 9.21 9.85 8.06
N GLY A 56 9.84 9.45 9.17
CA GLY A 56 9.16 8.79 10.29
C GLY A 56 8.91 7.29 10.12
N PHE A 57 9.19 6.71 8.95
CA PHE A 57 8.99 5.27 8.68
C PHE A 57 10.29 4.46 8.57
N ALA A 58 11.33 4.89 9.29
CA ALA A 58 12.63 4.19 9.34
C ALA A 58 13.24 3.90 7.95
N GLY A 59 13.04 4.80 6.98
CA GLY A 59 13.55 4.64 5.62
C GLY A 59 12.69 3.76 4.70
N ALA A 60 11.50 3.32 5.14
CA ALA A 60 10.60 2.54 4.31
C ALA A 60 9.93 3.40 3.22
N THR A 61 9.74 2.83 2.03
CA THR A 61 8.99 3.48 0.95
C THR A 61 7.48 3.23 1.08
N ALA A 62 6.67 4.04 0.38
CA ALA A 62 5.23 3.84 0.34
C ALA A 62 4.84 2.42 -0.14
N MET A 63 5.52 1.90 -1.18
CA MET A 63 5.33 0.53 -1.66
C MET A 63 5.58 -0.51 -0.58
N GLN A 64 6.63 -0.37 0.21
CA GLN A 64 6.97 -1.31 1.27
C GLN A 64 5.90 -1.31 2.38
N LEU A 65 5.36 -0.15 2.71
CA LEU A 65 4.28 -0.01 3.69
C LEU A 65 2.96 -0.61 3.18
N VAL A 66 2.58 -0.36 1.92
CA VAL A 66 1.36 -0.95 1.33
C VAL A 66 1.45 -2.48 1.30
N ARG A 67 2.59 -3.05 0.89
CA ARG A 67 2.81 -4.51 0.91
C ARG A 67 2.79 -5.10 2.33
N ALA A 68 3.08 -4.29 3.34
CA ALA A 68 2.96 -4.65 4.74
C ALA A 68 1.52 -4.49 5.30
N GLY A 69 0.55 -4.08 4.48
CA GLY A 69 -0.83 -3.81 4.90
C GLY A 69 -1.02 -2.47 5.60
N ARG A 70 -0.06 -1.55 5.49
CA ARG A 70 0.00 -0.25 6.19
C ARG A 70 -0.35 0.92 5.27
N ALA A 71 -1.28 0.72 4.33
CA ALA A 71 -1.64 1.73 3.34
C ALA A 71 -2.29 2.99 3.96
N ASP A 72 -3.08 2.82 5.03
CA ASP A 72 -3.72 3.96 5.71
C ASP A 72 -2.68 4.89 6.37
N GLU A 73 -1.54 4.36 6.81
CA GLU A 73 -0.43 5.17 7.33
C GLU A 73 0.25 6.00 6.24
N VAL A 74 0.34 5.47 5.01
CA VAL A 74 0.84 6.22 3.85
C VAL A 74 -0.10 7.36 3.49
N LEU A 75 -1.41 7.12 3.50
CA LEU A 75 -2.42 8.16 3.25
C LEU A 75 -2.39 9.24 4.34
N GLY A 76 -2.25 8.86 5.61
CA GLY A 76 -2.08 9.82 6.71
C GLY A 76 -0.80 10.65 6.59
N TYR A 77 0.31 10.05 6.18
CA TYR A 77 1.54 10.78 5.88
C TYR A 77 1.34 11.80 4.74
N ILE A 78 0.68 11.38 3.67
CA ILE A 78 0.35 12.21 2.50
C ILE A 78 -0.50 13.41 2.91
N GLU A 79 -1.50 13.22 3.77
CA GLU A 79 -2.33 14.29 4.33
C GLU A 79 -1.53 15.24 5.24
N ALA A 80 -0.69 14.70 6.12
CA ALA A 80 0.15 15.51 7.00
C ALA A 80 1.15 16.40 6.21
N VAL A 81 1.73 15.87 5.13
CA VAL A 81 2.59 16.64 4.22
C VAL A 81 1.80 17.76 3.52
N ASP A 82 0.60 17.47 3.01
CA ASP A 82 -0.24 18.50 2.36
C ASP A 82 -0.70 19.58 3.33
N ALA A 83 -0.92 19.23 4.59
CA ALA A 83 -1.23 20.18 5.65
C ALA A 83 0.00 21.00 6.11
N GLY A 84 1.21 20.69 5.61
CA GLY A 84 2.46 21.36 6.01
C GLY A 84 2.97 20.95 7.39
N VAL A 85 2.50 19.83 7.96
CA VAL A 85 2.86 19.34 9.30
C VAL A 85 4.18 18.55 9.28
N HIS A 86 4.62 18.11 8.11
CA HIS A 86 5.93 17.49 7.88
C HIS A 86 6.72 18.35 6.89
N ALA A 87 7.41 19.36 7.40
CA ALA A 87 8.41 20.17 6.69
C ALA A 87 9.57 20.50 7.65
#